data_AF-A0A7I4YBA5-F1
#
_entry.id   AF-A0A7I4YBA5-F1
#
_cell.length_a   1.000
_cell.length_b   1.000
_cell.length_c   1.000
_cell.angle_alpha   90.00
_cell.angle_beta   90.00
_cell.angle_gamma   90.00
#
_symmetry.space_group_name_H-M   'P 1'
#
loop_
_entity.id
_entity.type
_entity.pdbx_description
1 polymer ?
#
loop_
_entity_poly.entity_id
_entity_poly.type
_entity_poly.pdbx_seq_one_letter_code
_entity_poly.pdbx_strand_id
1 'polypeptide(L)'
;MRFKLLALLLIAIVNEAIFITDGPFSEKVSKINDMIKGKQNDVLSTLDVDYGKIDSLLQELPEIKYDQVNPMGDSLNEVNERSNVDDRLFQSDILLTEKQAKTIISDIDEQVRVSNRTKRQAIADRDGVKLWKTGVNYYFSPSLNSKTKRAFLMGADMWQKYSCVYFKHNPYAEDRVKIEYGQGCWSSLGKVGGEQKISLGEGCDVGPIAAHEIGHTIGFWHTMARYDRDSFITLNVGNIKESWLSQFAKQTPQTNDNFNLTYDYGSIMHYGGRSAGIDRRTPTMVPFNTDYQETLGSHFMSFIDLSMINELYGCKKNCAGKRSAQCKMGGFPNPNDCSKCVCPGGYAGDLCTERPDEGCGSKLDATEEWKTLTDVLGDYSVRQPLEDFKKCNYWIESPKGTDIIVEIVSLKGHQAVDGCVFTGVEIKTNKNQQLTGFRFCAPQAAGKSFRSSTNRVPIITWNKVFKSETVLRYRHVPAGKPQPSSQVARPSLPRTLPPSPARVSTSTRYPWSSRTVPTKTKTCTKRVDPSCLPYINAGLCFDPRKMQFCPEDCRIIC
;
A
#
# COMPACT_ATOMS: atom_id res chain seq x y z
N MET A 1 14.09 17.05 56.00
CA MET A 1 13.29 17.94 55.12
C MET A 1 13.86 18.17 53.71
N ARG A 2 14.97 17.52 53.28
CA ARG A 2 15.54 17.71 51.93
C ARG A 2 15.36 16.54 50.95
N PHE A 3 14.70 15.45 51.34
CA PHE A 3 14.44 14.30 50.46
C PHE A 3 13.02 14.26 49.84
N LYS A 4 12.07 15.05 50.35
CA LYS A 4 10.73 15.16 49.76
C LYS A 4 10.63 16.17 48.62
N LEU A 5 11.58 17.13 48.53
CA LEU A 5 11.58 18.14 47.46
C LEU A 5 12.18 17.63 46.14
N LEU A 6 13.09 16.63 46.20
CA LEU A 6 13.68 16.04 44.99
C LEU A 6 12.72 15.07 44.27
N ALA A 7 11.86 14.38 45.02
CA ALA A 7 10.83 13.50 44.46
C ALA A 7 9.71 14.28 43.74
N LEU A 8 9.40 15.49 44.20
CA LEU A 8 8.42 16.37 43.54
C LEU A 8 8.99 17.07 42.29
N LEU A 9 10.31 17.29 42.22
CA LEU A 9 10.96 17.80 41.00
C LEU A 9 11.15 16.72 39.92
N LEU A 10 11.34 15.45 40.30
CA LEU A 10 11.44 14.34 39.36
C LEU A 10 10.09 13.92 38.76
N ILE A 11 8.97 14.18 39.45
CA ILE A 11 7.63 13.98 38.89
C ILE A 11 7.25 15.12 37.92
N ALA A 12 7.88 16.29 38.03
CA ALA A 12 7.63 17.43 37.15
C ALA A 12 8.44 17.45 35.84
N ILE A 13 9.42 16.56 35.66
CA ILE A 13 10.29 16.52 34.46
C ILE A 13 9.95 15.35 33.51
N VAL A 14 9.01 14.46 33.87
CA VAL A 14 8.63 13.30 33.03
C VAL A 14 7.33 13.52 32.24
N ASN A 15 6.68 14.69 32.35
CA ASN A 15 5.36 14.92 31.74
C ASN A 15 5.30 16.14 30.78
N GLU A 16 6.34 16.33 29.96
CA GLU A 16 6.29 17.24 28.80
C GLU A 16 6.27 16.51 27.45
N ALA A 17 5.73 15.30 27.42
CA ALA A 17 5.14 14.79 26.19
C ALA A 17 3.69 15.29 26.16
N ILE A 18 3.46 16.39 25.44
CA ILE A 18 2.12 16.82 25.03
C ILE A 18 1.62 15.77 24.04
N PHE A 19 1.10 14.70 24.60
CA PHE A 19 0.42 13.63 23.92
C PHE A 19 -0.94 14.14 23.42
N ILE A 20 -1.47 13.50 22.38
CA ILE A 20 -2.88 13.62 21.99
C ILE A 20 -3.74 12.87 23.03
N THR A 21 -3.59 13.20 24.31
CA THR A 21 -4.39 12.68 25.40
C THR A 21 -4.80 13.88 26.26
N ASP A 22 -6.10 14.15 26.23
CA ASP A 22 -6.83 15.09 27.11
C ASP A 22 -6.69 16.59 26.83
N GLY A 23 -7.13 17.03 25.64
CA GLY A 23 -7.30 18.46 25.34
C GLY A 23 -8.49 18.78 24.41
N PRO A 24 -8.90 20.06 24.31
CA PRO A 24 -10.05 20.51 23.49
C PRO A 24 -9.96 20.15 22.00
N PHE A 25 -8.73 20.03 21.48
CA PHE A 25 -8.47 19.58 20.11
C PHE A 25 -8.89 18.12 19.91
N SER A 26 -8.63 17.26 20.89
CA SER A 26 -9.01 15.84 20.87
C SER A 26 -10.53 15.66 20.76
N GLU A 27 -11.27 16.44 21.55
CA GLU A 27 -12.73 16.41 21.61
C GLU A 27 -13.36 16.96 20.31
N LYS A 28 -12.80 18.04 19.76
CA LYS A 28 -13.28 18.61 18.49
C LYS A 28 -13.13 17.64 17.32
N VAL A 29 -11.99 16.96 17.24
CA VAL A 29 -11.71 15.98 16.18
C VAL A 29 -12.65 14.78 16.29
N SER A 30 -12.86 14.25 17.51
CA SER A 30 -13.83 13.17 17.75
C SER A 30 -15.23 13.58 17.28
N LYS A 31 -15.73 14.75 17.70
CA LYS A 31 -17.06 15.24 17.31
C LYS A 31 -17.26 15.31 15.80
N ILE A 32 -16.23 15.72 15.05
CA ILE A 32 -16.29 15.79 13.58
C ILE A 32 -16.46 14.39 12.98
N ASN A 33 -15.66 13.41 13.42
CA ASN A 33 -15.77 12.06 12.90
C ASN A 33 -17.06 11.36 13.33
N ASP A 34 -17.53 11.62 14.55
CA ASP A 34 -18.79 11.09 15.09
C ASP A 34 -20.00 11.54 14.27
N MET A 35 -19.98 12.76 13.71
CA MET A 35 -21.02 13.23 12.79
C MET A 35 -21.09 12.39 11.51
N ILE A 36 -19.93 11.97 10.98
CA ILE A 36 -19.85 11.12 9.77
C ILE A 36 -20.20 9.67 10.11
N LYS A 37 -19.77 9.17 11.27
CA LYS A 37 -20.15 7.85 11.78
C LYS A 37 -21.68 7.71 11.92
N GLY A 38 -22.36 8.78 12.35
CA GLY A 38 -23.83 8.84 12.38
C GLY A 38 -24.51 8.63 11.03
N LYS A 39 -23.77 8.73 9.91
CA LYS A 39 -24.25 8.48 8.55
C LYS A 39 -23.95 7.08 8.03
N GLN A 40 -23.51 6.14 8.88
CA GLN A 40 -23.14 4.79 8.45
C GLN A 40 -24.25 4.05 7.66
N ASN A 41 -25.51 4.17 8.07
CA ASN A 41 -26.63 3.50 7.41
C ASN A 41 -26.91 4.13 6.03
N ASP A 42 -26.77 5.45 5.93
CA ASP A 42 -26.91 6.19 4.69
C ASP A 42 -25.79 5.75 3.72
N VAL A 43 -24.54 5.69 4.18
CA VAL A 43 -23.40 5.18 3.39
C VAL A 43 -23.65 3.74 2.94
N LEU A 44 -24.06 2.85 3.86
CA LEU A 44 -24.35 1.45 3.55
C LEU A 44 -25.40 1.31 2.44
N SER A 45 -26.42 2.17 2.44
CA SER A 45 -27.45 2.20 1.38
C SER A 45 -26.93 2.67 0.02
N THR A 46 -25.78 3.35 -0.02
CA THR A 46 -25.14 3.85 -1.24
C THR A 46 -24.07 2.91 -1.80
N LEU A 47 -23.64 1.91 -1.03
CA LEU A 47 -22.64 0.94 -1.48
C LEU A 47 -23.26 -0.01 -2.51
N ASP A 48 -22.54 -0.24 -3.61
CA ASP A 48 -22.90 -1.26 -4.60
C ASP A 48 -22.54 -2.66 -4.06
N VAL A 49 -23.45 -3.21 -3.24
CA VAL A 49 -23.24 -4.50 -2.59
C VAL A 49 -23.74 -5.63 -3.48
N ASP A 50 -22.83 -6.23 -4.24
CA ASP A 50 -23.07 -7.44 -5.03
C ASP A 50 -22.43 -8.66 -4.35
N TYR A 51 -23.21 -9.33 -3.49
CA TYR A 51 -22.77 -10.51 -2.73
C TYR A 51 -22.36 -11.68 -3.65
N GLY A 52 -23.03 -11.88 -4.79
CA GLY A 52 -22.69 -12.95 -5.72
C GLY A 52 -21.36 -12.69 -6.43
N LYS A 53 -21.13 -11.44 -6.82
CA LYS A 53 -19.87 -11.02 -7.43
C LYS A 53 -18.70 -11.09 -6.45
N ILE A 54 -18.86 -10.61 -5.22
CA ILE A 54 -17.77 -10.70 -4.23
C ILE A 54 -17.43 -12.16 -3.90
N ASP A 55 -18.42 -13.04 -3.77
CA ASP A 55 -18.18 -14.48 -3.55
C ASP A 55 -17.39 -15.10 -4.72
N SER A 56 -17.73 -14.75 -5.97
CA SER A 56 -16.98 -15.19 -7.15
C SER A 56 -15.53 -14.68 -7.14
N LEU A 57 -15.32 -13.39 -6.85
CA LEU A 57 -13.98 -12.81 -6.81
C LEU A 57 -13.13 -13.39 -5.69
N LEU A 58 -13.71 -13.63 -4.51
CA LEU A 58 -13.01 -14.26 -3.39
C LEU A 58 -12.58 -15.70 -3.71
N GLN A 59 -13.34 -16.45 -4.51
CA GLN A 59 -12.98 -17.80 -4.95
C GLN A 59 -11.80 -17.83 -5.94
N GLU A 60 -11.55 -16.73 -6.66
CA GLU A 60 -10.40 -16.60 -7.57
C GLU A 60 -9.09 -16.30 -6.82
N LEU A 61 -9.18 -15.73 -5.62
CA LEU A 61 -8.01 -15.36 -4.84
C LEU A 61 -7.38 -16.58 -4.16
N PRO A 62 -6.05 -16.77 -4.26
CA PRO A 62 -5.38 -17.79 -3.47
C PRO A 62 -5.42 -17.43 -1.98
N GLU A 63 -5.41 -18.44 -1.12
CA GLU A 63 -5.20 -18.23 0.32
C GLU A 63 -3.73 -17.82 0.55
N ILE A 64 -3.51 -16.51 0.68
CA ILE A 64 -2.20 -15.94 0.94
C ILE A 64 -1.94 -15.96 2.45
N LYS A 65 -0.82 -16.56 2.85
CA LYS A 65 -0.29 -16.47 4.22
C LYS A 65 0.48 -15.16 4.34
N TYR A 66 -0.18 -14.13 4.88
CA TYR A 66 0.42 -12.81 5.05
C TYR A 66 1.50 -12.82 6.13
N ASP A 67 2.58 -12.09 5.84
CA ASP A 67 3.66 -11.85 6.77
C ASP A 67 3.36 -10.62 7.63
N GLN A 68 3.96 -10.56 8.82
CA GLN A 68 4.04 -9.34 9.60
C GLN A 68 5.52 -9.01 9.82
N VAL A 69 5.99 -7.91 9.21
CA VAL A 69 7.40 -7.51 9.28
C VAL A 69 7.62 -6.51 10.41
N ASN A 70 6.74 -5.51 10.51
CA ASN A 70 6.82 -4.45 11.51
C ASN A 70 5.85 -4.68 12.68
N PRO A 71 6.32 -4.52 13.94
CA PRO A 71 5.48 -4.70 15.12
C PRO A 71 4.40 -3.63 15.29
N MET A 72 4.55 -2.46 14.66
CA MET A 72 3.54 -1.40 14.63
C MET A 72 2.57 -1.51 13.46
N GLY A 73 2.77 -2.44 12.52
CA GLY A 73 1.93 -2.60 11.34
C GLY A 73 2.74 -2.40 10.07
N ASP A 74 2.33 -3.11 9.01
CA ASP A 74 2.99 -3.02 7.69
C ASP A 74 2.27 -2.06 6.75
N SER A 75 1.05 -1.65 7.12
CA SER A 75 0.27 -0.61 6.46
C SER A 75 0.02 0.57 7.40
N LEU A 76 -0.22 1.75 6.81
CA LEU A 76 -0.57 2.98 7.52
C LEU A 76 -1.80 2.78 8.43
N ASN A 77 -2.84 2.13 7.91
CA ASN A 77 -4.07 1.88 8.67
C ASN A 77 -3.81 1.02 9.93
N GLU A 78 -2.93 0.02 9.84
CA GLU A 78 -2.55 -0.79 11.01
C GLU A 78 -1.76 0.02 12.04
N VAL A 79 -0.88 0.91 11.59
CA VAL A 79 -0.13 1.81 12.48
C VAL A 79 -1.09 2.74 13.23
N ASN A 80 -2.10 3.27 12.55
CA ASN A 80 -3.09 4.15 13.17
C ASN A 80 -4.03 3.41 14.12
N GLU A 81 -4.43 2.19 13.77
CA GLU A 81 -5.21 1.31 14.66
C GLU A 81 -4.41 1.01 15.94
N ARG A 82 -3.14 0.59 15.81
CA ARG A 82 -2.28 0.30 16.98
C ARG A 82 -1.92 1.55 17.78
N SER A 83 -1.98 2.72 17.15
CA SER A 83 -1.81 4.03 17.81
C SER A 83 -3.10 4.59 18.42
N ASN A 84 -4.25 3.93 18.25
CA ASN A 84 -5.58 4.37 18.70
C ASN A 84 -5.99 5.76 18.17
N VAL A 85 -5.63 6.06 16.92
CA VAL A 85 -6.03 7.32 16.25
C VAL A 85 -6.94 7.10 15.04
N ASP A 86 -7.00 5.88 14.53
CA ASP A 86 -7.78 5.51 13.35
C ASP A 86 -9.26 5.87 13.45
N ASP A 87 -9.88 5.60 14.60
CA ASP A 87 -11.31 5.85 14.84
C ASP A 87 -11.65 7.33 15.04
N ARG A 88 -10.63 8.19 15.16
CA ARG A 88 -10.78 9.64 15.41
C ARG A 88 -10.59 10.45 14.14
N LEU A 89 -9.98 9.85 13.13
CA LEU A 89 -9.65 10.46 11.86
C LEU A 89 -10.64 9.98 10.80
N PHE A 90 -10.90 10.82 9.81
CA PHE A 90 -11.66 10.38 8.65
C PHE A 90 -10.75 9.53 7.77
N GLN A 91 -11.24 8.40 7.30
CA GLN A 91 -10.47 7.41 6.56
C GLN A 91 -9.12 7.20 7.23
N SER A 92 -9.11 6.87 8.53
CA SER A 92 -7.91 6.53 9.31
C SER A 92 -6.83 7.60 9.52
N ASP A 93 -6.61 8.53 8.59
CA ASP A 93 -5.42 9.39 8.52
C ASP A 93 -5.71 10.83 8.04
N ILE A 94 -6.97 11.16 7.72
CA ILE A 94 -7.36 12.51 7.33
C ILE A 94 -7.96 13.26 8.52
N LEU A 95 -7.28 14.34 8.90
CA LEU A 95 -7.81 15.32 9.84
C LEU A 95 -8.69 16.36 9.12
N LEU A 96 -10.01 16.18 9.22
CA LEU A 96 -10.99 17.07 8.60
C LEU A 96 -11.24 18.35 9.39
N THR A 97 -11.53 19.42 8.65
CA THR A 97 -12.22 20.61 9.18
C THR A 97 -13.73 20.37 9.26
N GLU A 98 -14.43 21.16 10.08
CA GLU A 98 -15.91 21.12 10.14
C GLU A 98 -16.57 21.38 8.78
N LYS A 99 -15.97 22.25 7.96
CA LYS A 99 -16.49 22.57 6.62
C LYS A 99 -16.40 21.33 5.71
N GLN A 100 -15.25 20.66 5.70
CA GLN A 100 -15.04 19.45 4.90
C GLN A 100 -15.98 18.31 5.35
N ALA A 101 -16.15 18.11 6.66
CA ALA A 101 -17.09 17.11 7.17
C ALA A 101 -18.54 17.38 6.78
N LYS A 102 -18.98 18.65 6.80
CA LYS A 102 -20.31 19.05 6.31
C LYS A 102 -20.47 18.79 4.80
N THR A 103 -19.42 18.99 4.01
CA THR A 103 -19.43 18.65 2.58
C THR A 103 -19.61 17.15 2.39
N ILE A 104 -18.87 16.30 3.11
CA ILE A 104 -19.02 14.84 3.03
C ILE A 104 -20.43 14.40 3.39
N ILE A 105 -21.01 14.95 4.46
CA ILE A 105 -22.39 14.62 4.88
C ILE A 105 -23.40 15.04 3.79
N SER A 106 -23.20 16.21 3.17
CA SER A 106 -24.03 16.66 2.05
C SER A 106 -23.94 15.72 0.85
N ASP A 107 -22.72 15.27 0.52
CA ASP A 107 -22.48 14.33 -0.57
C ASP A 107 -23.17 12.99 -0.33
N ILE A 108 -23.11 12.48 0.91
CA ILE A 108 -23.83 11.25 1.31
C ILE A 108 -25.34 11.45 1.16
N ASP A 109 -25.88 12.56 1.69
CA ASP A 109 -27.31 12.87 1.59
C ASP A 109 -27.79 12.99 0.13
N GLU A 110 -26.95 13.51 -0.77
CA GLU A 110 -27.26 13.62 -2.20
C GLU A 110 -27.26 12.25 -2.88
N GLN A 111 -26.30 11.38 -2.56
CA GLN A 111 -26.23 10.02 -3.10
C GLN A 111 -27.42 9.17 -2.67
N VAL A 112 -27.86 9.27 -1.41
CA VAL A 112 -29.05 8.56 -0.90
C VAL A 112 -30.34 8.99 -1.61
N ARG A 113 -30.46 10.29 -1.94
CA ARG A 113 -31.73 10.85 -2.44
C ARG A 113 -32.05 10.49 -3.90
N VAL A 114 -31.12 9.97 -4.69
CA VAL A 114 -31.27 9.62 -6.12
C VAL A 114 -32.20 10.62 -6.86
N SER A 115 -31.97 11.92 -6.71
CA SER A 115 -32.91 12.94 -7.21
C SER A 115 -32.29 13.81 -8.31
N ASN A 116 -33.03 14.02 -9.39
CA ASN A 116 -32.71 14.91 -10.53
C ASN A 116 -32.59 16.41 -10.16
N ARG A 117 -32.50 16.78 -8.88
CA ARG A 117 -32.44 18.17 -8.42
C ARG A 117 -31.05 18.50 -7.91
N THR A 118 -30.18 18.95 -8.81
CA THR A 118 -28.92 19.62 -8.43
C THR A 118 -29.26 20.94 -7.72
N LYS A 119 -29.08 21.00 -6.40
CA LYS A 119 -28.97 22.30 -5.73
C LYS A 119 -27.64 22.91 -6.15
N ARG A 120 -27.66 23.76 -7.17
CA ARG A 120 -26.51 24.60 -7.54
C ARG A 120 -26.34 25.66 -6.46
N GLN A 121 -25.62 25.36 -5.38
CA GLN A 121 -24.95 26.42 -4.65
C GLN A 121 -23.57 26.63 -5.27
N ALA A 122 -23.21 27.89 -5.48
CA ALA A 122 -21.93 28.28 -6.04
C ALA A 122 -20.81 27.83 -5.08
N ILE A 123 -20.09 26.78 -5.46
CA ILE A 123 -18.92 26.31 -4.71
C ILE A 123 -17.72 27.15 -5.16
N ALA A 124 -17.43 28.20 -4.41
CA ALA A 124 -16.12 28.83 -4.45
C ALA A 124 -15.11 27.87 -3.78
N ASP A 125 -14.07 27.48 -4.53
CA ASP A 125 -13.08 26.43 -4.27
C ASP A 125 -13.64 24.99 -4.40
N ARG A 126 -13.44 24.42 -5.60
CA ARG A 126 -14.21 23.37 -6.29
C ARG A 126 -14.55 22.08 -5.50
N ASP A 127 -13.86 21.78 -4.40
CA ASP A 127 -14.02 20.53 -3.63
C ASP A 127 -14.10 20.76 -2.11
N GLY A 128 -14.25 22.01 -1.65
CA GLY A 128 -14.08 22.36 -0.23
C GLY A 128 -12.63 22.23 0.27
N VAL A 129 -11.70 21.80 -0.60
CA VAL A 129 -10.26 21.73 -0.39
C VAL A 129 -9.59 22.96 -0.98
N LYS A 130 -8.85 23.70 -0.14
CA LYS A 130 -8.10 24.88 -0.58
C LYS A 130 -6.68 24.45 -0.95
N LEU A 131 -6.21 24.80 -2.15
CA LEU A 131 -4.86 24.45 -2.61
C LEU A 131 -3.80 25.45 -2.14
N TRP A 132 -2.54 25.01 -2.12
CA TRP A 132 -1.37 25.84 -1.79
C TRP A 132 -0.89 26.63 -3.02
N LYS A 133 -1.24 27.92 -3.10
CA LYS A 133 -0.94 28.74 -4.30
C LYS A 133 0.53 29.13 -4.50
N THR A 134 1.33 29.16 -3.43
CA THR A 134 2.70 29.70 -3.44
C THR A 134 3.70 28.75 -2.79
N GLY A 135 3.51 27.45 -3.01
CA GLY A 135 4.26 26.40 -2.32
C GLY A 135 3.77 26.14 -0.89
N VAL A 136 4.22 25.03 -0.32
CA VAL A 136 3.89 24.60 1.03
C VAL A 136 5.01 25.06 1.97
N ASN A 137 4.71 26.00 2.87
CA ASN A 137 5.64 26.34 3.93
C ASN A 137 5.61 25.24 4.99
N TYR A 138 6.77 24.79 5.48
CA TYR A 138 6.85 23.82 6.55
C TYR A 138 7.93 24.19 7.57
N TYR A 139 7.87 23.57 8.75
CA TYR A 139 8.96 23.54 9.69
C TYR A 139 8.92 22.27 10.54
N PHE A 140 10.06 21.90 11.13
CA PHE A 140 10.15 20.75 12.00
C PHE A 140 9.89 21.15 13.46
N SER A 141 9.10 20.36 14.18
CA SER A 141 9.02 20.48 15.64
C SER A 141 10.42 20.43 16.25
N PRO A 142 10.75 21.25 17.27
CA PRO A 142 12.10 21.34 17.83
C PRO A 142 12.71 19.98 18.25
N SER A 143 11.89 19.07 18.76
CA SER A 143 12.28 17.74 19.24
C SER A 143 12.25 16.64 18.17
N LEU A 144 12.00 16.98 16.89
CA LEU A 144 11.86 15.99 15.82
C LEU A 144 13.19 15.29 15.52
N ASN A 145 13.19 13.96 15.58
CA ASN A 145 14.37 13.15 15.34
C ASN A 145 14.81 13.19 13.86
N SER A 146 16.08 12.85 13.60
CA SER A 146 16.65 12.93 12.26
C SER A 146 16.04 11.95 11.26
N LYS A 147 15.55 10.79 11.70
CA LYS A 147 14.92 9.79 10.83
C LYS A 147 13.59 10.32 10.28
N THR A 148 12.74 10.88 11.13
CA THR A 148 11.48 11.50 10.72
C THR A 148 11.70 12.73 9.84
N LYS A 149 12.73 13.56 10.13
CA LYS A 149 13.12 14.66 9.23
C LYS A 149 13.48 14.15 7.83
N ARG A 150 14.29 13.10 7.74
CA ARG A 150 14.65 12.48 6.45
C ARG A 150 13.42 11.93 5.73
N ALA A 151 12.55 11.19 6.43
CA ALA A 151 11.32 10.65 5.85
C ALA A 151 10.46 11.75 5.21
N PHE A 152 10.22 12.86 5.93
CA PHE A 152 9.49 14.00 5.37
C PHE A 152 10.19 14.59 4.13
N LEU A 153 11.50 14.80 4.19
CA LEU A 153 12.24 15.36 3.04
C LEU A 153 12.21 14.44 1.82
N MET A 154 12.32 13.12 2.01
CA MET A 154 12.16 12.13 0.94
C MET A 154 10.76 12.17 0.36
N GLY A 155 9.72 12.21 1.20
CA GLY A 155 8.34 12.28 0.74
C GLY A 155 8.02 13.57 -0.01
N ALA A 156 8.56 14.70 0.46
CA ALA A 156 8.46 15.99 -0.23
C ALA A 156 9.16 15.96 -1.58
N ASP A 157 10.33 15.31 -1.67
CA ASP A 157 11.08 15.14 -2.93
C ASP A 157 10.30 14.35 -3.98
N MET A 158 9.60 13.28 -3.56
CA MET A 158 8.76 12.45 -4.44
C MET A 158 7.70 13.26 -5.20
N TRP A 159 7.18 14.33 -4.58
CA TRP A 159 6.20 15.24 -5.20
C TRP A 159 6.86 16.39 -5.96
N GLN A 160 7.80 17.10 -5.33
CA GLN A 160 8.33 18.35 -5.90
C GLN A 160 9.24 18.10 -7.12
N LYS A 161 9.89 16.94 -7.21
CA LYS A 161 10.80 16.62 -8.32
C LYS A 161 10.08 16.55 -9.67
N TYR A 162 8.81 16.17 -9.67
CA TYR A 162 8.02 15.90 -10.87
C TYR A 162 6.77 16.79 -11.00
N SER A 163 6.63 17.80 -10.15
CA SER A 163 5.53 18.76 -10.17
C SER A 163 6.05 20.18 -9.91
N CYS A 164 5.18 21.18 -10.10
CA CYS A 164 5.46 22.57 -9.73
C CYS A 164 5.12 22.89 -8.27
N VAL A 165 4.68 21.90 -7.48
CA VAL A 165 4.47 22.03 -6.04
C VAL A 165 5.84 21.91 -5.36
N TYR A 166 6.18 22.85 -4.47
CA TYR A 166 7.45 22.85 -3.77
C TYR A 166 7.29 23.12 -2.28
N PHE A 167 8.23 22.61 -1.49
CA PHE A 167 8.22 22.67 -0.03
C PHE A 167 9.32 23.62 0.45
N LYS A 168 8.92 24.67 1.19
CA LYS A 168 9.84 25.69 1.69
C LYS A 168 9.90 25.65 3.21
N HIS A 169 11.09 25.50 3.76
CA HIS A 169 11.28 25.65 5.20
C HIS A 169 11.07 27.11 5.62
N ASN A 170 10.01 27.39 6.38
CA ASN A 170 9.69 28.72 6.89
C ASN A 170 8.82 28.64 8.16
N PRO A 171 9.44 28.68 9.36
CA PRO A 171 8.71 28.58 10.63
C PRO A 171 7.88 29.84 10.96
N TYR A 172 8.08 30.95 10.24
CA TYR A 172 7.41 32.23 10.49
C TYR A 172 6.27 32.52 9.51
N ALA A 173 6.04 31.66 8.52
CA ALA A 173 4.90 31.81 7.61
C ALA A 173 3.58 31.69 8.38
N GLU A 174 2.59 32.52 8.05
CA GLU A 174 1.23 32.47 8.62
C GLU A 174 0.58 31.10 8.35
N ASP A 175 0.48 30.74 7.07
CA ASP A 175 0.06 29.42 6.62
C ASP A 175 1.30 28.50 6.53
N ARG A 176 1.40 27.51 7.41
CA ARG A 176 2.54 26.58 7.46
C ARG A 176 2.16 25.21 8.00
N VAL A 177 2.97 24.22 7.66
CA VAL A 177 2.85 22.84 8.13
C VAL A 177 3.91 22.55 9.18
N LYS A 178 3.49 22.18 10.39
CA LYS A 178 4.36 21.65 11.44
C LYS A 178 4.50 20.14 11.27
N ILE A 179 5.73 19.68 11.08
CA ILE A 179 6.03 18.25 11.06
C ILE A 179 6.36 17.81 12.49
N GLU A 180 5.62 16.86 13.03
CA GLU A 180 5.78 16.38 14.40
C GLU A 180 5.82 14.85 14.51
N TYR A 181 6.42 14.38 15.61
CA TYR A 181 6.40 12.97 15.99
C TYR A 181 5.21 12.75 16.92
N GLY A 182 4.01 12.69 16.33
CA GLY A 182 2.76 12.49 17.04
C GLY A 182 2.37 11.01 17.17
N GLN A 183 1.12 10.75 17.55
CA GLN A 183 0.54 9.42 17.51
C GLN A 183 -0.02 9.13 16.11
N GLY A 184 0.36 7.98 15.55
CA GLY A 184 -0.02 7.56 14.20
C GLY A 184 0.52 8.45 13.08
N CYS A 185 0.05 8.15 11.87
CA CYS A 185 0.33 8.81 10.60
C CYS A 185 -0.93 9.54 10.16
N TRP A 186 -0.90 10.87 10.08
CA TRP A 186 -2.07 11.62 9.62
C TRP A 186 -1.71 13.05 9.24
N SER A 187 -2.60 13.67 8.46
CA SER A 187 -2.44 15.05 8.00
C SER A 187 -3.79 15.68 7.67
N SER A 188 -3.79 17.01 7.53
CA SER A 188 -4.97 17.73 7.07
C SER A 188 -5.08 17.72 5.55
N LEU A 189 -6.31 17.68 5.04
CA LEU A 189 -6.56 17.74 3.61
C LEU A 189 -6.47 19.18 3.07
N GLY A 190 -5.50 19.44 2.20
CA GLY A 190 -5.23 20.74 1.60
C GLY A 190 -4.73 21.78 2.60
N LYS A 191 -4.81 23.06 2.21
CA LYS A 191 -4.46 24.22 3.02
C LYS A 191 -5.62 24.64 3.91
N VAL A 192 -5.58 24.27 5.19
CA VAL A 192 -6.59 24.64 6.19
C VAL A 192 -6.52 26.14 6.52
N GLY A 193 -5.30 26.68 6.61
CA GLY A 193 -5.01 28.05 7.04
C GLY A 193 -4.39 28.09 8.44
N GLY A 194 -3.48 29.03 8.67
CA GLY A 194 -2.67 29.08 9.88
C GLY A 194 -1.68 27.91 9.97
N GLU A 195 -1.33 27.50 11.19
CA GLU A 195 -0.50 26.32 11.41
C GLU A 195 -1.36 25.04 11.37
N GLN A 196 -1.04 24.13 10.45
CA GLN A 196 -1.58 22.76 10.39
C GLN A 196 -0.46 21.73 10.60
N LYS A 197 -0.80 20.47 10.85
CA LYS A 197 0.17 19.44 11.26
C LYS A 197 0.21 18.27 10.30
N ILE A 198 1.39 17.65 10.22
CA ILE A 198 1.57 16.27 9.76
C ILE A 198 2.18 15.49 10.93
N SER A 199 1.52 14.41 11.33
CA SER A 199 2.06 13.46 12.30
C SER A 199 2.78 12.34 11.58
N LEU A 200 4.06 12.17 11.86
CA LEU A 200 4.86 11.02 11.44
C LEU A 200 5.39 10.31 12.69
N GLY A 201 4.48 9.61 13.38
CA GLY A 201 4.76 8.88 14.59
C GLY A 201 5.55 7.58 14.40
N GLU A 202 5.54 6.74 15.42
CA GLU A 202 6.19 5.42 15.37
C GLU A 202 5.56 4.55 14.27
N GLY A 203 6.38 4.03 13.36
CA GLY A 203 5.93 3.27 12.19
C GLY A 203 5.65 4.13 10.94
N CYS A 204 5.61 5.45 11.07
CA CYS A 204 5.33 6.38 9.96
C CYS A 204 6.58 7.05 9.37
N ASP A 205 7.73 6.90 10.02
CA ASP A 205 8.97 7.63 9.74
C ASP A 205 9.77 7.02 8.56
N VAL A 206 9.07 6.77 7.46
CA VAL A 206 9.60 6.32 6.16
C VAL A 206 9.09 7.19 5.01
N GLY A 207 9.92 7.40 3.99
CA GLY A 207 9.62 8.30 2.87
C GLY A 207 8.26 8.07 2.18
N PRO A 208 7.86 6.83 1.85
CA PRO A 208 6.56 6.57 1.23
C PRO A 208 5.35 6.97 2.08
N ILE A 209 5.36 6.69 3.38
CA ILE A 209 4.26 7.09 4.28
C ILE A 209 4.23 8.62 4.40
N ALA A 210 5.39 9.27 4.52
CA ALA A 210 5.45 10.73 4.49
C ALA A 210 4.93 11.31 3.17
N ALA A 211 5.20 10.67 2.02
CA ALA A 211 4.67 11.09 0.72
C ALA A 211 3.13 10.97 0.68
N HIS A 212 2.56 9.92 1.27
CA HIS A 212 1.11 9.76 1.40
C HIS A 212 0.48 10.92 2.18
N GLU A 213 1.01 11.22 3.38
CA GLU A 213 0.52 12.33 4.21
C GLU A 213 0.71 13.71 3.56
N ILE A 214 1.81 13.87 2.82
CA ILE A 214 2.02 15.06 2.01
C ILE A 214 0.97 15.13 0.89
N GLY A 215 0.58 14.00 0.30
CA GLY A 215 -0.51 13.87 -0.67
C GLY A 215 -1.81 14.50 -0.17
N HIS A 216 -2.26 14.14 1.03
CA HIS A 216 -3.41 14.81 1.67
C HIS A 216 -3.18 16.30 1.85
N THR A 217 -2.01 16.70 2.37
CA THR A 217 -1.65 18.11 2.59
C THR A 217 -1.72 18.94 1.31
N ILE A 218 -1.39 18.36 0.16
CA ILE A 218 -1.45 19.01 -1.15
C ILE A 218 -2.79 18.81 -1.87
N GLY A 219 -3.74 18.08 -1.27
CA GLY A 219 -5.15 18.06 -1.65
C GLY A 219 -5.68 16.73 -2.18
N PHE A 220 -4.96 15.62 -1.99
CA PHE A 220 -5.41 14.31 -2.47
C PHE A 220 -6.29 13.61 -1.45
N TRP A 221 -7.43 13.10 -1.90
CA TRP A 221 -8.19 12.08 -1.20
C TRP A 221 -7.60 10.69 -1.48
N HIS A 222 -8.08 9.68 -0.76
CA HIS A 222 -7.77 8.30 -1.10
C HIS A 222 -8.32 7.91 -2.47
N THR A 223 -7.55 7.10 -3.20
CA THR A 223 -7.96 6.57 -4.51
C THR A 223 -9.23 5.71 -4.40
N MET A 224 -9.39 4.95 -3.31
CA MET A 224 -10.61 4.19 -3.03
C MET A 224 -11.84 5.07 -2.72
N ALA A 225 -11.67 6.39 -2.53
CA ALA A 225 -12.78 7.30 -2.29
C ALA A 225 -13.32 7.93 -3.59
N ARG A 226 -12.72 7.65 -4.76
CA ARG A 226 -13.17 8.20 -6.05
C ARG A 226 -14.63 7.87 -6.35
N TYR A 227 -15.31 8.78 -7.03
CA TYR A 227 -16.72 8.58 -7.42
C TYR A 227 -16.92 7.38 -8.37
N ASP A 228 -15.88 7.00 -9.13
CA ASP A 228 -15.91 5.92 -10.12
C ASP A 228 -15.31 4.59 -9.63
N ARG A 229 -14.90 4.48 -8.36
CA ARG A 229 -14.19 3.31 -7.83
C ARG A 229 -14.93 1.98 -8.06
N ASP A 230 -16.26 1.99 -8.03
CA ASP A 230 -17.10 0.78 -8.09
C ASP A 230 -17.09 0.18 -9.51
N SER A 231 -16.41 0.82 -10.47
CA SER A 231 -16.08 0.23 -11.78
C SER A 231 -14.75 -0.55 -11.79
N PHE A 232 -14.03 -0.56 -10.66
CA PHE A 232 -12.67 -1.11 -10.55
C PHE A 232 -12.53 -2.09 -9.38
N ILE A 233 -13.17 -1.79 -8.24
CA ILE A 233 -13.14 -2.63 -7.04
C ILE A 233 -14.56 -2.98 -6.58
N THR A 234 -14.68 -4.10 -5.89
CA THR A 234 -15.88 -4.51 -5.13
C THR A 234 -15.55 -4.52 -3.65
N LEU A 235 -16.45 -3.96 -2.83
CA LEU A 235 -16.31 -3.95 -1.38
C LEU A 235 -16.93 -5.22 -0.78
N ASN A 236 -16.16 -5.94 0.03
CA ASN A 236 -16.65 -7.02 0.87
C ASN A 236 -17.19 -6.44 2.19
N VAL A 237 -18.38 -5.85 2.12
CA VAL A 237 -19.02 -5.18 3.27
C VAL A 237 -19.15 -6.09 4.49
N GLY A 238 -19.36 -7.40 4.28
CA GLY A 238 -19.45 -8.39 5.36
C GLY A 238 -18.17 -8.58 6.17
N ASN A 239 -17.01 -8.14 5.66
CA ASN A 239 -15.74 -8.17 6.37
C ASN A 239 -15.24 -6.78 6.79
N ILE A 240 -15.99 -5.70 6.55
CA ILE A 240 -15.62 -4.35 7.00
C ILE A 240 -16.07 -4.17 8.45
N LYS A 241 -15.20 -3.64 9.32
CA LYS A 241 -15.57 -3.29 10.70
C LYS A 241 -16.73 -2.29 10.70
N GLU A 242 -17.73 -2.50 11.56
CA GLU A 242 -18.92 -1.65 11.59
C GLU A 242 -18.57 -0.16 11.80
N SER A 243 -17.65 0.15 12.73
CA SER A 243 -17.19 1.52 13.00
C SER A 243 -16.50 2.20 11.81
N TRP A 244 -16.15 1.43 10.78
CA TRP A 244 -15.46 1.88 9.58
C TRP A 244 -16.33 1.97 8.33
N LEU A 245 -17.58 1.50 8.35
CA LEU A 245 -18.45 1.50 7.16
C LEU A 245 -18.59 2.91 6.54
N SER A 246 -18.78 3.92 7.39
CA SER A 246 -18.88 5.33 6.96
C SER A 246 -17.60 5.86 6.30
N GLN A 247 -16.44 5.24 6.56
CA GLN A 247 -15.15 5.63 6.00
C GLN A 247 -15.01 5.18 4.52
N PHE A 248 -15.85 4.25 4.06
CA PHE A 248 -15.93 3.84 2.64
C PHE A 248 -16.92 4.69 1.83
N ALA A 249 -17.37 5.84 2.34
CA ALA A 249 -18.12 6.80 1.53
C ALA A 249 -17.27 7.25 0.33
N LYS A 250 -17.84 7.24 -0.88
CA LYS A 250 -17.18 7.83 -2.05
C LYS A 250 -17.54 9.30 -2.20
N GLN A 251 -16.60 10.03 -2.77
CA GLN A 251 -16.81 11.39 -3.25
C GLN A 251 -17.80 11.38 -4.42
N THR A 252 -18.30 12.56 -4.77
CA THR A 252 -19.20 12.75 -5.93
C THR A 252 -18.42 13.32 -7.11
N PRO A 253 -18.95 13.25 -8.35
CA PRO A 253 -18.36 13.96 -9.49
C PRO A 253 -18.28 15.49 -9.29
N GLN A 254 -19.01 16.05 -8.32
CA GLN A 254 -18.99 17.46 -7.98
C GLN A 254 -17.82 17.83 -7.05
N THR A 255 -17.35 16.88 -6.24
CA THR A 255 -16.30 17.08 -5.21
C THR A 255 -15.02 16.29 -5.47
N ASN A 256 -14.97 15.54 -6.58
CA ASN A 256 -13.81 14.79 -7.04
C ASN A 256 -13.68 14.87 -8.57
N ASP A 257 -12.69 15.64 -9.04
CA ASP A 257 -12.28 15.68 -10.45
C ASP A 257 -11.10 14.72 -10.66
N ASN A 258 -11.32 13.67 -11.45
CA ASN A 258 -10.28 12.70 -11.79
C ASN A 258 -9.43 13.12 -13.00
N PHE A 259 -9.69 14.29 -13.60
CA PHE A 259 -8.97 14.82 -14.76
C PHE A 259 -8.90 13.86 -15.96
N ASN A 260 -9.92 13.01 -16.12
CA ASN A 260 -9.97 11.94 -17.10
C ASN A 260 -8.79 10.93 -17.00
N LEU A 261 -8.16 10.86 -15.82
CA LEU A 261 -7.17 9.86 -15.47
C LEU A 261 -7.88 8.64 -14.90
N THR A 262 -7.54 7.47 -15.44
CA THR A 262 -8.14 6.20 -15.01
C THR A 262 -7.64 5.77 -13.62
N TYR A 263 -8.32 4.83 -13.00
CA TYR A 263 -8.04 4.33 -11.66
C TYR A 263 -6.73 3.53 -11.64
N ASP A 264 -5.81 3.88 -10.77
CA ASP A 264 -4.54 3.16 -10.58
C ASP A 264 -4.54 2.41 -9.25
N TYR A 265 -4.61 1.08 -9.33
CA TYR A 265 -4.56 0.19 -8.15
C TYR A 265 -3.27 0.35 -7.34
N GLY A 266 -2.18 0.77 -7.99
CA GLY A 266 -0.88 0.97 -7.36
C GLY A 266 -0.60 2.39 -6.89
N SER A 267 -1.61 3.27 -6.87
CA SER A 267 -1.49 4.62 -6.31
C SER A 267 -1.01 4.58 -4.87
N ILE A 268 -0.12 5.51 -4.52
CA ILE A 268 0.35 5.68 -3.13
C ILE A 268 -0.79 6.10 -2.18
N MET A 269 -1.87 6.66 -2.73
CA MET A 269 -3.08 7.06 -2.00
C MET A 269 -4.15 5.95 -1.97
N HIS A 270 -3.84 4.74 -2.43
CA HIS A 270 -4.76 3.61 -2.38
C HIS A 270 -4.52 2.77 -1.12
N TYR A 271 -5.58 2.45 -0.39
CA TYR A 271 -5.53 1.51 0.73
C TYR A 271 -5.12 0.09 0.34
N GLY A 272 -4.62 -0.66 1.32
CA GLY A 272 -4.44 -2.11 1.19
C GLY A 272 -5.78 -2.81 1.01
N GLY A 273 -5.78 -3.95 0.31
CA GLY A 273 -6.99 -4.74 0.07
C GLY A 273 -7.67 -5.27 1.34
N ARG A 274 -6.96 -5.31 2.47
CA ARG A 274 -7.45 -5.77 3.79
C ARG A 274 -7.66 -4.65 4.81
N SER A 275 -7.44 -3.40 4.42
CA SER A 275 -7.67 -2.26 5.31
C SER A 275 -9.09 -2.30 5.90
N ALA A 276 -9.21 -2.00 7.19
CA ALA A 276 -10.47 -2.03 7.95
C ALA A 276 -11.19 -3.40 8.05
N GLY A 277 -10.47 -4.51 7.84
CA GLY A 277 -11.04 -5.86 7.96
C GLY A 277 -11.35 -6.31 9.39
N ILE A 278 -12.45 -7.04 9.57
CA ILE A 278 -12.77 -7.80 10.79
C ILE A 278 -11.81 -9.00 10.89
N ASP A 279 -11.78 -9.81 9.82
CA ASP A 279 -10.76 -10.82 9.59
C ASP A 279 -9.67 -10.25 8.68
N ARG A 280 -8.42 -10.28 9.15
CA ARG A 280 -7.25 -9.82 8.41
C ARG A 280 -6.82 -10.79 7.31
N ARG A 281 -7.40 -12.00 7.19
CA ARG A 281 -7.08 -12.94 6.10
C ARG A 281 -7.90 -12.64 4.84
N THR A 282 -9.17 -12.28 5.06
CA THR A 282 -10.13 -11.96 4.00
C THR A 282 -10.00 -10.48 3.58
N PRO A 283 -9.93 -10.15 2.28
CA PRO A 283 -9.90 -8.76 1.85
C PRO A 283 -11.25 -8.06 2.04
N THR A 284 -11.20 -6.75 2.32
CA THR A 284 -12.34 -5.84 2.34
C THR A 284 -12.57 -5.18 0.97
N MET A 285 -11.52 -5.08 0.16
CA MET A 285 -11.56 -4.55 -1.20
C MET A 285 -10.94 -5.54 -2.17
N VAL A 286 -11.69 -5.89 -3.21
CA VAL A 286 -11.25 -6.84 -4.24
C VAL A 286 -11.35 -6.19 -5.62
N PRO A 287 -10.25 -6.05 -6.37
CA PRO A 287 -10.28 -5.59 -7.75
C PRO A 287 -11.06 -6.54 -8.66
N PHE A 288 -11.68 -6.01 -9.72
CA PHE A 288 -12.36 -6.85 -10.71
C PHE A 288 -11.40 -7.79 -11.44
N ASN A 289 -10.17 -7.34 -11.63
CA ASN A 289 -9.07 -8.23 -12.02
C ASN A 289 -8.25 -8.57 -10.77
N THR A 290 -8.49 -9.76 -10.25
CA THR A 290 -7.94 -10.26 -8.99
C THR A 290 -6.40 -10.36 -8.97
N ASP A 291 -5.74 -10.28 -10.13
CA ASP A 291 -4.27 -10.16 -10.21
C ASP A 291 -3.72 -8.84 -9.64
N TYR A 292 -4.57 -7.83 -9.44
CA TYR A 292 -4.19 -6.60 -8.76
C TYR A 292 -4.31 -6.65 -7.23
N GLN A 293 -4.74 -7.76 -6.63
CA GLN A 293 -5.02 -7.82 -5.19
C GLN A 293 -3.84 -7.36 -4.32
N GLU A 294 -2.63 -7.84 -4.62
CA GLU A 294 -1.39 -7.48 -3.90
C GLU A 294 -0.82 -6.12 -4.35
N THR A 295 -1.42 -5.47 -5.36
CA THR A 295 -1.01 -4.15 -5.84
C THR A 295 -1.57 -3.01 -4.98
N LEU A 296 -2.73 -3.23 -4.35
CA LEU A 296 -3.40 -2.27 -3.46
C LEU A 296 -2.57 -2.01 -2.20
N GLY A 297 -2.43 -0.76 -1.77
CA GLY A 297 -1.65 -0.40 -0.57
C GLY A 297 -0.18 -0.07 -0.84
N SER A 298 0.15 0.37 -2.05
CA SER A 298 1.54 0.52 -2.47
C SER A 298 2.29 1.66 -1.78
N HIS A 299 3.59 1.46 -1.57
CA HIS A 299 4.56 2.49 -1.18
C HIS A 299 5.26 3.17 -2.38
N PHE A 300 4.81 2.93 -3.61
CA PHE A 300 5.34 3.61 -4.79
C PHE A 300 4.42 4.72 -5.25
N MET A 301 5.01 5.88 -5.55
CA MET A 301 4.32 6.93 -6.28
C MET A 301 3.97 6.42 -7.67
N SER A 302 2.68 6.32 -7.98
CA SER A 302 2.26 5.92 -9.33
C SER A 302 2.45 7.09 -10.30
N PHE A 303 2.55 6.77 -11.59
CA PHE A 303 2.59 7.80 -12.61
C PHE A 303 1.28 8.59 -12.67
N ILE A 304 0.15 7.94 -12.34
CA ILE A 304 -1.15 8.61 -12.27
C ILE A 304 -1.19 9.62 -11.14
N ASP A 305 -0.61 9.33 -9.97
CA ASP A 305 -0.47 10.30 -8.87
C ASP A 305 0.29 11.56 -9.34
N LEU A 306 1.42 11.36 -10.04
CA LEU A 306 2.23 12.46 -10.59
C LEU A 306 1.48 13.24 -11.68
N SER A 307 0.75 12.57 -12.57
CA SER A 307 -0.04 13.27 -13.59
C SER A 307 -1.16 14.07 -12.94
N MET A 308 -1.85 13.50 -11.94
CA MET A 308 -2.98 14.14 -11.25
C MET A 308 -2.56 15.40 -10.51
N ILE A 309 -1.42 15.41 -9.81
CA ILE A 309 -0.96 16.62 -9.10
C ILE A 309 -0.61 17.73 -10.09
N ASN A 310 -0.06 17.35 -11.25
CA ASN A 310 0.28 18.29 -12.31
C ASN A 310 -0.96 18.88 -13.01
N GLU A 311 -2.06 18.14 -13.10
CA GLU A 311 -3.35 18.69 -13.54
C GLU A 311 -3.95 19.60 -12.47
N LEU A 312 -3.98 19.13 -11.22
CA LEU A 312 -4.58 19.84 -10.08
C LEU A 312 -3.95 21.22 -9.85
N TYR A 313 -2.62 21.32 -9.90
CA TYR A 313 -1.89 22.59 -9.74
C TYR A 313 -1.62 23.31 -11.07
N GLY A 314 -2.10 22.77 -12.20
CA GLY A 314 -1.91 23.36 -13.52
C GLY A 314 -0.45 23.40 -13.98
N CYS A 315 0.42 22.55 -13.42
CA CYS A 315 1.85 22.54 -13.67
C CYS A 315 2.22 22.26 -15.13
N LYS A 316 1.39 21.48 -15.86
CA LYS A 316 1.64 21.17 -17.27
C LYS A 316 1.71 22.43 -18.15
N LYS A 317 1.10 23.54 -17.71
CA LYS A 317 1.15 24.84 -18.40
C LYS A 317 2.56 25.42 -18.45
N ASN A 318 3.43 25.08 -17.50
CA ASN A 318 4.82 25.54 -17.46
C ASN A 318 5.60 25.12 -18.71
N CYS A 319 5.20 24.00 -19.34
CA CYS A 319 5.85 23.45 -20.52
C CYS A 319 4.99 23.52 -21.79
N ALA A 320 4.07 24.48 -21.90
CA ALA A 320 3.21 24.65 -23.08
C ALA A 320 3.93 25.15 -24.35
N GLY A 321 5.23 25.48 -24.27
CA GLY A 321 6.02 26.01 -25.38
C GLY A 321 6.42 24.96 -26.42
N LYS A 322 6.68 25.40 -27.66
CA LYS A 322 7.12 24.53 -28.79
C LYS A 322 8.46 23.81 -28.58
N ARG A 323 9.23 24.17 -27.55
CA ARG A 323 10.57 23.60 -27.25
C ARG A 323 10.52 22.47 -26.21
N SER A 324 9.34 22.10 -25.71
CA SER A 324 9.20 21.04 -24.71
C SER A 324 9.41 19.65 -25.30
N ALA A 325 9.92 18.75 -24.45
CA ALA A 325 10.15 17.36 -24.78
C ALA A 325 8.89 16.66 -25.32
N GLN A 326 9.07 15.87 -26.38
CA GLN A 326 7.97 15.09 -26.98
C GLN A 326 7.93 13.70 -26.35
N CYS A 327 7.40 13.64 -25.13
CA CYS A 327 7.38 12.45 -24.30
C CYS A 327 6.68 11.27 -24.97
N LYS A 328 7.26 10.07 -24.79
CA LYS A 328 6.70 8.81 -25.27
C LYS A 328 6.07 8.02 -24.14
N MET A 329 5.42 6.92 -24.49
CA MET A 329 4.79 5.97 -23.56
C MET A 329 3.74 6.58 -22.62
N GLY A 330 3.20 7.76 -22.96
CA GLY A 330 2.24 8.48 -22.12
C GLY A 330 2.87 9.40 -21.07
N GLY A 331 4.19 9.59 -21.09
CA GLY A 331 4.88 10.59 -20.27
C GLY A 331 4.46 12.03 -20.60
N PHE A 332 4.81 12.97 -19.73
CA PHE A 332 4.59 14.41 -19.94
C PHE A 332 5.84 15.24 -19.59
N PRO A 333 6.03 16.44 -20.17
CA PRO A 333 7.20 17.27 -19.88
C PRO A 333 7.27 17.64 -18.40
N ASN A 334 8.45 17.51 -17.79
CA ASN A 334 8.65 17.86 -16.38
C ASN A 334 8.51 19.39 -16.21
N PRO A 335 7.59 19.87 -15.35
CA PRO A 335 7.39 21.32 -15.17
C PRO A 335 8.61 22.06 -14.59
N ASN A 336 9.57 21.34 -14.01
CA ASN A 336 10.83 21.91 -13.50
C ASN A 336 11.97 21.89 -14.54
N ASP A 337 11.84 21.09 -15.60
CA ASP A 337 12.78 20.99 -16.71
C ASP A 337 12.03 20.47 -17.95
N CYS A 338 11.52 21.39 -18.76
CA CYS A 338 10.70 21.04 -19.92
C CYS A 338 11.46 20.29 -21.03
N SER A 339 12.79 20.14 -20.92
CA SER A 339 13.59 19.34 -21.84
C SER A 339 13.54 17.83 -21.53
N LYS A 340 13.01 17.47 -20.35
CA LYS A 340 12.90 16.09 -19.88
C LYS A 340 11.46 15.71 -19.61
N CYS A 341 11.19 14.41 -19.64
CA CYS A 341 9.88 13.86 -19.37
C CYS A 341 9.79 13.27 -17.95
N VAL A 342 8.61 13.39 -17.35
CA VAL A 342 8.15 12.49 -16.30
C VAL A 342 7.65 11.22 -16.98
N CYS A 343 8.18 10.07 -16.56
CA CYS A 343 7.96 8.80 -17.25
C CYS A 343 7.15 7.81 -16.42
N PRO A 344 6.29 7.00 -17.07
CA PRO A 344 5.66 5.89 -16.40
C PRO A 344 6.67 4.88 -15.86
N GLY A 345 6.30 4.17 -14.79
CA GLY A 345 7.13 3.12 -14.20
C GLY A 345 7.60 2.10 -15.23
N GLY A 346 8.90 1.76 -15.18
CA GLY A 346 9.56 0.91 -16.17
C GLY A 346 10.10 1.64 -17.39
N TYR A 347 9.96 2.97 -17.48
CA TYR A 347 10.51 3.82 -18.54
C TYR A 347 11.29 5.01 -17.96
N ALA A 348 12.33 5.43 -18.66
CA ALA A 348 13.23 6.52 -18.28
C ALA A 348 13.83 7.21 -19.51
N GLY A 349 14.85 8.04 -19.28
CA GLY A 349 15.48 8.90 -20.28
C GLY A 349 14.68 10.17 -20.52
N ASP A 350 15.25 11.09 -21.29
CA ASP A 350 14.67 12.42 -21.50
C ASP A 350 13.30 12.36 -22.20
N LEU A 351 13.01 11.27 -22.92
CA LEU A 351 11.77 11.07 -23.69
C LEU A 351 10.93 9.86 -23.27
N CYS A 352 11.26 9.18 -22.16
CA CYS A 352 10.61 7.93 -21.73
C CYS A 352 10.80 6.76 -22.72
N THR A 353 11.92 6.74 -23.44
CA THR A 353 12.26 5.71 -24.43
C THR A 353 13.38 4.78 -24.00
N GLU A 354 13.87 4.95 -22.77
CA GLU A 354 14.98 4.19 -22.20
C GLU A 354 14.50 3.34 -21.02
N ARG A 355 15.25 2.28 -20.73
CA ARG A 355 15.03 1.43 -19.56
C ARG A 355 15.63 2.16 -18.35
N PRO A 356 14.91 2.28 -17.22
CA PRO A 356 15.51 2.82 -16.00
C PRO A 356 16.75 2.02 -15.61
N ASP A 357 17.84 2.71 -15.32
CA ASP A 357 19.07 2.10 -14.83
C ASP A 357 19.29 2.50 -13.38
N GLU A 358 18.90 1.60 -12.47
CA GLU A 358 19.07 1.75 -11.02
C GLU A 358 20.21 0.85 -10.49
N GLY A 359 21.17 0.51 -11.36
CA GLY A 359 22.34 -0.31 -11.03
C GLY A 359 22.15 -1.81 -11.27
N CYS A 360 20.99 -2.24 -11.78
CA CYS A 360 20.76 -3.61 -12.23
C CYS A 360 19.59 -3.73 -13.22
N GLY A 361 19.41 -4.95 -13.74
CA GLY A 361 18.46 -5.27 -14.79
C GLY A 361 19.01 -5.09 -16.21
N SER A 362 18.30 -5.63 -17.20
CA SER A 362 18.76 -5.66 -18.59
C SER A 362 17.62 -5.73 -19.59
N LYS A 363 17.94 -5.55 -20.87
CA LYS A 363 17.04 -5.91 -21.97
C LYS A 363 17.17 -7.41 -22.25
N LEU A 364 16.05 -8.06 -22.51
CA LEU A 364 15.93 -9.51 -22.67
C LEU A 364 15.11 -9.80 -23.92
N ASP A 365 15.68 -10.54 -24.87
CA ASP A 365 14.94 -10.93 -26.07
C ASP A 365 14.09 -12.16 -25.80
N ALA A 366 12.78 -12.04 -25.96
CA ALA A 366 11.89 -13.20 -26.00
C ALA A 366 12.09 -13.96 -27.32
N THR A 367 11.90 -15.28 -27.26
CA THR A 367 11.85 -16.19 -28.41
C THR A 367 10.54 -16.98 -28.40
N GLU A 368 10.26 -17.80 -29.41
CA GLU A 368 9.12 -18.73 -29.37
C GLU A 368 9.27 -19.78 -28.26
N GLU A 369 10.52 -20.15 -27.96
CA GLU A 369 10.88 -21.01 -26.84
C GLU A 369 10.88 -20.27 -25.50
N TRP A 370 10.57 -21.00 -24.43
CA TRP A 370 10.63 -20.48 -23.07
C TRP A 370 12.06 -20.15 -22.65
N LYS A 371 12.25 -18.93 -22.17
CA LYS A 371 13.48 -18.45 -21.52
C LYS A 371 13.20 -18.13 -20.06
N THR A 372 14.22 -18.23 -19.22
CA THR A 372 14.10 -17.97 -17.78
C THR A 372 14.79 -16.66 -17.42
N LEU A 373 14.15 -15.87 -16.57
CA LEU A 373 14.74 -14.75 -15.84
C LEU A 373 14.78 -15.13 -14.36
N THR A 374 15.97 -15.08 -13.77
CA THR A 374 16.16 -15.21 -12.33
C THR A 374 16.76 -13.91 -11.83
N ASP A 375 16.08 -13.26 -10.90
CA ASP A 375 16.58 -12.08 -10.21
C ASP A 375 16.63 -12.32 -8.70
N VAL A 376 17.75 -11.91 -8.10
CA VAL A 376 18.04 -12.12 -6.68
C VAL A 376 18.45 -10.78 -6.08
N LEU A 377 17.66 -10.34 -5.12
CA LEU A 377 17.85 -9.05 -4.44
C LEU A 377 17.98 -9.25 -2.93
N GLY A 378 18.63 -8.26 -2.29
CA GLY A 378 18.81 -8.23 -0.85
C GLY A 378 19.84 -9.23 -0.32
N ASP A 379 19.94 -9.28 1.01
CA ASP A 379 20.88 -10.12 1.76
C ASP A 379 20.20 -10.58 3.07
N TYR A 380 20.50 -11.80 3.53
CA TYR A 380 19.93 -12.36 4.76
C TYR A 380 20.32 -11.59 6.03
N SER A 381 21.37 -10.78 5.98
CA SER A 381 21.81 -9.88 7.06
C SER A 381 20.93 -8.64 7.21
N VAL A 382 20.19 -8.23 6.17
CA VAL A 382 19.29 -7.07 6.19
C VAL A 382 17.96 -7.47 6.84
N ARG A 383 17.94 -7.47 8.18
CA ARG A 383 16.79 -7.90 8.99
C ARG A 383 15.79 -6.79 9.33
N GLN A 384 16.09 -5.56 8.92
CA GLN A 384 15.24 -4.40 9.11
C GLN A 384 15.07 -3.73 7.74
N PRO A 385 13.86 -3.23 7.41
CA PRO A 385 13.63 -2.56 6.15
C PRO A 385 14.59 -1.39 5.95
N LEU A 386 15.24 -1.35 4.79
CA LEU A 386 16.05 -0.21 4.36
C LEU A 386 15.17 1.04 4.17
N GLU A 387 15.78 2.22 4.16
CA GLU A 387 15.03 3.46 3.88
C GLU A 387 14.53 3.45 2.41
N ASP A 388 15.42 3.13 1.47
CA ASP A 388 15.15 3.04 0.04
C ASP A 388 14.95 1.61 -0.47
N PHE A 389 14.29 1.51 -1.63
CA PHE A 389 14.18 0.27 -2.38
C PHE A 389 15.41 0.05 -3.25
N LYS A 390 15.99 -1.16 -3.19
CA LYS A 390 16.84 -1.63 -4.28
C LYS A 390 15.93 -2.19 -5.37
N LYS A 391 16.00 -1.64 -6.60
CA LYS A 391 15.18 -2.10 -7.72
C LYS A 391 16.02 -2.54 -8.91
N CYS A 392 15.57 -3.57 -9.62
CA CYS A 392 16.06 -3.89 -10.95
C CYS A 392 14.94 -3.72 -11.96
N ASN A 393 15.29 -3.18 -13.13
CA ASN A 393 14.35 -2.93 -14.21
C ASN A 393 14.76 -3.75 -15.42
N TYR A 394 13.89 -4.63 -15.91
CA TYR A 394 14.11 -5.41 -17.12
C TYR A 394 13.10 -5.02 -18.20
N TRP A 395 13.53 -5.10 -19.46
CA TRP A 395 12.62 -5.07 -20.60
C TRP A 395 12.68 -6.40 -21.32
N ILE A 396 11.58 -7.14 -21.28
CA ILE A 396 11.41 -8.29 -22.18
C ILE A 396 10.87 -7.74 -23.49
N GLU A 397 11.59 -7.96 -24.59
CA GLU A 397 11.25 -7.43 -25.91
C GLU A 397 11.05 -8.57 -26.91
N SER A 398 10.15 -8.37 -27.86
CA SER A 398 9.88 -9.32 -28.94
C SER A 398 9.69 -8.60 -30.27
N PRO A 399 9.73 -9.31 -31.41
CA PRO A 399 9.45 -8.71 -32.71
C PRO A 399 8.06 -8.06 -32.78
N LYS A 400 7.90 -7.03 -33.63
CA LYS A 400 6.58 -6.42 -33.87
C LYS A 400 5.58 -7.46 -34.36
N GLY A 401 4.31 -7.33 -33.95
CA GLY A 401 3.26 -8.30 -34.30
C GLY A 401 3.25 -9.56 -33.43
N THR A 402 4.00 -9.56 -32.33
CA THR A 402 3.96 -10.62 -31.31
C THR A 402 3.53 -10.08 -29.96
N ASP A 403 2.94 -10.95 -29.15
CA ASP A 403 2.67 -10.73 -27.73
C ASP A 403 3.69 -11.54 -26.92
N ILE A 404 3.98 -11.10 -25.70
CA ILE A 404 4.87 -11.77 -24.76
C ILE A 404 4.02 -12.44 -23.69
N ILE A 405 4.29 -13.71 -23.42
CA ILE A 405 3.76 -14.43 -22.26
C ILE A 405 4.84 -14.42 -21.18
N VAL A 406 4.47 -14.01 -19.97
CA VAL A 406 5.32 -14.05 -18.77
C VAL A 406 4.63 -14.89 -17.71
N GLU A 407 5.32 -15.89 -17.18
CA GLU A 407 4.81 -16.76 -16.12
C GLU A 407 5.71 -16.66 -14.88
N ILE A 408 5.08 -16.56 -13.72
CA ILE A 408 5.76 -16.61 -12.43
C ILE A 408 6.08 -18.06 -12.12
N VAL A 409 7.37 -18.42 -12.09
CA VAL A 409 7.80 -19.77 -11.72
C VAL A 409 7.89 -19.90 -10.20
N SER A 410 8.49 -18.92 -9.52
CA SER A 410 8.55 -18.89 -8.06
C SER A 410 8.91 -17.51 -7.51
N LEU A 411 8.37 -17.17 -6.34
CA LEU A 411 8.75 -16.00 -5.53
C LEU A 411 9.25 -16.48 -4.15
N LYS A 412 10.56 -16.72 -4.00
CA LYS A 412 11.13 -17.25 -2.76
C LYS A 412 11.67 -16.13 -1.87
N GLY A 413 11.40 -16.21 -0.57
CA GLY A 413 11.91 -15.24 0.42
C GLY A 413 11.28 -13.85 0.32
N HIS A 414 10.23 -13.68 -0.49
CA HIS A 414 9.43 -12.46 -0.52
C HIS A 414 8.52 -12.39 0.72
N GLN A 415 8.22 -11.18 1.19
CA GLN A 415 7.26 -10.93 2.27
C GLN A 415 5.89 -10.59 1.66
N ALA A 416 4.91 -11.44 1.92
CA ALA A 416 3.55 -11.31 1.42
C ALA A 416 2.76 -10.31 2.28
N VAL A 417 2.68 -9.07 1.81
CA VAL A 417 1.94 -7.97 2.44
C VAL A 417 1.18 -7.18 1.38
N ASP A 418 0.08 -6.54 1.75
CA ASP A 418 -0.63 -5.64 0.83
C ASP A 418 0.34 -4.59 0.27
N GLY A 419 0.23 -4.32 -1.03
CA GLY A 419 1.07 -3.37 -1.76
C GLY A 419 2.49 -3.85 -2.04
N CYS A 420 2.86 -5.06 -1.57
CA CYS A 420 4.20 -5.63 -1.65
C CYS A 420 5.29 -4.65 -1.21
N VAL A 421 5.05 -3.97 -0.08
CA VAL A 421 5.82 -2.79 0.36
C VAL A 421 7.27 -3.08 0.75
N PHE A 422 7.66 -4.35 0.90
CA PHE A 422 9.02 -4.76 1.26
C PHE A 422 9.78 -5.37 0.08
N THR A 423 9.17 -6.33 -0.60
CA THR A 423 9.78 -7.08 -1.70
C THR A 423 8.69 -7.40 -2.70
N GLY A 424 9.01 -7.46 -3.98
CA GLY A 424 8.01 -7.85 -4.97
C GLY A 424 8.51 -7.78 -6.40
N VAL A 425 7.63 -8.18 -7.30
CA VAL A 425 7.79 -8.02 -8.75
C VAL A 425 6.54 -7.35 -9.32
N GLU A 426 6.75 -6.39 -10.22
CA GLU A 426 5.71 -5.77 -11.05
C GLU A 426 5.88 -6.25 -12.49
N ILE A 427 4.79 -6.78 -13.05
CA ILE A 427 4.73 -7.29 -14.43
C ILE A 427 3.76 -6.41 -15.22
N LYS A 428 4.28 -5.61 -16.14
CA LYS A 428 3.53 -4.53 -16.79
C LYS A 428 3.05 -4.90 -18.20
N THR A 429 2.04 -5.78 -18.26
CA THR A 429 1.48 -6.32 -19.52
C THR A 429 0.36 -5.46 -20.13
N ASN A 430 -0.05 -4.40 -19.43
CA ASN A 430 -1.20 -3.57 -19.77
C ASN A 430 -1.08 -2.84 -21.11
N LYS A 431 -2.20 -2.59 -21.77
CA LYS A 431 -2.22 -1.73 -22.97
C LYS A 431 -1.82 -0.29 -22.65
N ASN A 432 -2.37 0.28 -21.57
CA ASN A 432 -1.99 1.60 -21.10
C ASN A 432 -0.75 1.50 -20.21
N GLN A 433 0.41 1.86 -20.76
CA GLN A 433 1.69 1.81 -20.05
C GLN A 433 1.84 2.91 -18.99
N GLN A 434 0.89 3.84 -18.86
CA GLN A 434 0.86 4.79 -17.75
C GLN A 434 0.50 4.14 -16.41
N LEU A 435 -0.24 3.03 -16.42
CA LEU A 435 -0.77 2.39 -15.20
C LEU A 435 0.21 1.43 -14.57
N THR A 436 0.15 1.30 -13.24
CA THR A 436 0.86 0.24 -12.51
C THR A 436 0.51 -1.14 -13.07
N GLY A 437 1.52 -2.00 -13.24
CA GLY A 437 1.35 -3.40 -13.62
C GLY A 437 0.87 -4.28 -12.46
N PHE A 438 0.73 -5.58 -12.70
CA PHE A 438 0.40 -6.53 -11.64
C PHE A 438 1.59 -6.70 -10.69
N ARG A 439 1.36 -6.54 -9.39
CA ARG A 439 2.39 -6.74 -8.36
C ARG A 439 2.15 -8.02 -7.58
N PHE A 440 3.23 -8.75 -7.30
CA PHE A 440 3.21 -9.99 -6.54
C PHE A 440 4.38 -10.09 -5.58
N CYS A 441 4.12 -10.62 -4.40
CA CYS A 441 5.09 -10.94 -3.37
C CYS A 441 4.73 -12.23 -2.63
N ALA A 442 3.51 -12.74 -2.78
CA ALA A 442 3.10 -14.02 -2.24
C ALA A 442 3.61 -15.20 -3.10
N PRO A 443 4.20 -16.25 -2.50
CA PRO A 443 4.65 -17.43 -3.24
C PRO A 443 3.51 -18.17 -3.98
N GLN A 444 2.27 -17.98 -3.53
CA GLN A 444 1.04 -18.51 -4.15
C GLN A 444 0.79 -17.96 -5.56
N ALA A 445 1.49 -16.89 -5.98
CA ALA A 445 1.42 -16.39 -7.35
C ALA A 445 2.14 -17.31 -8.36
N ALA A 446 2.90 -18.31 -7.91
CA ALA A 446 3.56 -19.28 -8.79
C ALA A 446 2.55 -20.00 -9.69
N GLY A 447 2.86 -20.10 -10.98
CA GLY A 447 2.01 -20.65 -12.03
C GLY A 447 1.08 -19.64 -12.71
N LYS A 448 0.96 -18.41 -12.18
CA LYS A 448 0.22 -17.34 -12.88
C LYS A 448 0.96 -16.93 -14.15
N SER A 449 0.20 -16.77 -15.24
CA SER A 449 0.71 -16.44 -16.57
C SER A 449 -0.03 -15.24 -17.16
N PHE A 450 0.72 -14.27 -17.67
CA PHE A 450 0.22 -13.01 -18.17
C PHE A 450 0.61 -12.82 -19.62
N ARG A 451 -0.35 -12.38 -20.44
CA ARG A 451 -0.13 -12.02 -21.84
C ARG A 451 -0.04 -10.50 -21.97
N SER A 452 1.00 -10.03 -22.65
CA SER A 452 1.18 -8.61 -22.93
C SER A 452 0.24 -8.11 -24.02
N SER A 453 -0.05 -6.81 -23.96
CA SER A 453 -0.75 -6.07 -25.02
C SER A 453 0.21 -5.43 -26.04
N THR A 454 1.52 -5.55 -25.82
CA THR A 454 2.58 -4.96 -26.67
C THR A 454 3.78 -5.91 -26.75
N ASN A 455 4.67 -5.68 -27.70
CA ASN A 455 5.90 -6.45 -27.87
C ASN A 455 7.04 -6.03 -26.91
N ARG A 456 6.71 -5.31 -25.82
CA ARG A 456 7.61 -4.99 -24.72
C ARG A 456 6.89 -5.15 -23.38
N VAL A 457 7.53 -5.82 -22.43
CA VAL A 457 7.05 -5.96 -21.05
C VAL A 457 8.12 -5.46 -20.09
N PRO A 458 7.91 -4.31 -19.43
CA PRO A 458 8.68 -3.94 -18.27
C PRO A 458 8.43 -4.90 -17.12
N ILE A 459 9.52 -5.40 -16.53
CA ILE A 459 9.53 -6.16 -15.28
C ILE A 459 10.33 -5.34 -14.27
N ILE A 460 9.73 -5.07 -13.11
CA ILE A 460 10.38 -4.29 -12.06
C ILE A 460 10.41 -5.15 -10.82
N THR A 461 11.59 -5.50 -10.33
CA THR A 461 11.76 -6.22 -9.07
C THR A 461 12.29 -5.26 -8.01
N TRP A 462 11.91 -5.47 -6.75
CA TRP A 462 12.44 -4.66 -5.66
C TRP A 462 12.60 -5.43 -4.35
N ASN A 463 13.45 -4.89 -3.49
CA ASN A 463 13.72 -5.40 -2.16
C ASN A 463 14.10 -4.27 -1.19
N LYS A 464 13.60 -4.36 0.04
CA LYS A 464 13.98 -3.53 1.19
C LYS A 464 14.45 -4.34 2.38
N VAL A 465 14.15 -5.63 2.43
CA VAL A 465 14.39 -6.46 3.61
C VAL A 465 14.61 -7.90 3.17
N PHE A 466 15.48 -8.60 3.89
CA PHE A 466 15.89 -9.97 3.62
C PHE A 466 16.34 -10.22 2.18
N LYS A 467 16.73 -11.45 1.88
CA LYS A 467 17.02 -11.88 0.51
C LYS A 467 15.74 -12.40 -0.14
N SER A 468 15.45 -11.94 -1.35
CA SER A 468 14.34 -12.40 -2.18
C SER A 468 14.83 -12.90 -3.54
N GLU A 469 14.20 -13.94 -4.07
CA GLU A 469 14.46 -14.51 -5.40
C GLU A 469 13.16 -14.57 -6.20
N THR A 470 13.16 -13.89 -7.34
CA THR A 470 12.09 -13.91 -8.34
C THR A 470 12.55 -14.75 -9.53
N VAL A 471 11.80 -15.81 -9.86
CA VAL A 471 12.02 -16.61 -11.07
C VAL A 471 10.80 -16.47 -11.96
N LEU A 472 11.02 -15.93 -13.16
CA LEU A 472 10.02 -15.83 -14.22
C LEU A 472 10.47 -16.66 -15.42
N ARG A 473 9.52 -17.14 -16.21
CA ARG A 473 9.79 -17.59 -17.57
C ARG A 473 8.98 -16.80 -18.58
N TYR A 474 9.54 -16.58 -19.75
CA TYR A 474 8.93 -15.77 -20.79
C TYR A 474 9.20 -16.31 -22.19
N ARG A 475 8.28 -16.02 -23.10
CA ARG A 475 8.37 -16.30 -24.55
C ARG A 475 7.46 -15.36 -25.32
N HIS A 476 7.62 -15.27 -26.63
CA HIS A 476 6.65 -14.57 -27.49
C HIS A 476 5.77 -15.53 -28.27
N VAL A 477 4.59 -15.05 -28.64
CA VAL A 477 3.61 -15.74 -29.47
C VAL A 477 3.06 -14.77 -30.52
N PRO A 478 2.51 -15.25 -31.66
CA PRO A 478 1.85 -14.37 -32.62
C PRO A 478 0.71 -13.57 -31.97
N ALA A 479 0.62 -12.27 -32.28
CA ALA A 479 -0.40 -11.40 -31.71
C ALA A 479 -1.82 -11.84 -32.10
N GLY A 480 -2.80 -11.64 -31.21
CA GLY A 480 -4.23 -11.80 -31.51
C GLY A 480 -4.77 -13.24 -31.63
N LYS A 481 -3.95 -14.29 -31.54
CA LYS A 481 -4.45 -15.67 -31.43
C LYS A 481 -4.89 -15.98 -30.00
N PRO A 482 -6.12 -16.46 -29.72
CA PRO A 482 -6.52 -16.88 -28.38
C PRO A 482 -5.56 -17.93 -27.80
N GLN A 483 -5.28 -17.84 -26.49
CA GLN A 483 -4.52 -18.89 -25.81
C GLN A 483 -5.40 -20.15 -25.76
N PRO A 484 -4.89 -21.36 -26.06
CA PRO A 484 -5.56 -22.57 -25.64
C PRO A 484 -5.65 -22.51 -24.11
N SER A 485 -6.86 -22.62 -23.55
CA SER A 485 -7.04 -22.58 -22.11
C SER A 485 -6.13 -23.64 -21.47
N SER A 486 -5.20 -23.20 -20.62
CA SER A 486 -4.52 -24.11 -19.70
C SER A 486 -5.56 -24.51 -18.66
N GLN A 487 -6.45 -25.44 -19.02
CA GLN A 487 -7.12 -26.24 -18.02
C GLN A 487 -6.03 -27.04 -17.33
N VAL A 488 -5.56 -26.53 -16.19
CA VAL A 488 -4.99 -27.40 -15.17
C VAL A 488 -6.08 -28.41 -14.86
N ALA A 489 -5.89 -29.64 -15.32
CA ALA A 489 -6.76 -30.74 -14.96
C ALA A 489 -6.82 -30.80 -13.43
N ARG A 490 -7.95 -30.39 -12.85
CA ARG A 490 -8.23 -30.62 -11.43
C ARG A 490 -8.15 -32.13 -11.20
N PRO A 491 -7.33 -32.63 -10.27
CA PRO A 491 -7.49 -33.99 -9.80
C PRO A 491 -8.90 -34.12 -9.21
N SER A 492 -9.68 -35.07 -9.70
CA SER A 492 -10.97 -35.41 -9.12
C SER A 492 -10.78 -35.83 -7.65
N LEU A 493 -11.40 -35.08 -6.75
CA LEU A 493 -11.48 -35.42 -5.32
C LEU A 493 -12.11 -36.82 -5.15
N PRO A 494 -11.53 -37.72 -4.34
CA PRO A 494 -12.19 -38.96 -3.95
C PRO A 494 -13.45 -38.65 -3.14
N ARG A 495 -14.56 -39.31 -3.47
CA ARG A 495 -15.80 -39.30 -2.67
C ARG A 495 -15.49 -39.63 -1.22
N THR A 496 -15.73 -38.68 -0.32
CA THR A 496 -15.78 -38.90 1.13
C THR A 496 -16.99 -39.75 1.49
N LEU A 497 -16.75 -40.91 2.10
CA LEU A 497 -17.77 -41.70 2.77
C LEU A 497 -18.17 -41.03 4.11
N PRO A 498 -19.43 -41.16 4.56
CA PRO A 498 -19.93 -40.51 5.76
C PRO A 498 -19.30 -41.06 7.06
N PRO A 499 -19.22 -40.25 8.13
CA PRO A 499 -18.59 -40.65 9.38
C PRO A 499 -19.48 -41.60 10.19
N SER A 500 -18.85 -42.63 10.78
CA SER A 500 -19.48 -43.53 11.74
C SER A 500 -19.36 -42.97 13.17
N PRO A 501 -20.33 -43.23 14.08
CA PRO A 501 -20.46 -42.50 15.34
C PRO A 501 -19.47 -42.93 16.43
N ALA A 502 -19.12 -41.95 17.26
CA ALA A 502 -18.20 -42.04 18.39
C ALA A 502 -18.66 -43.06 19.46
N ARG A 503 -17.69 -43.82 19.99
CA ARG A 503 -17.85 -44.62 21.21
C ARG A 503 -17.18 -43.91 22.39
N VAL A 504 -18.00 -43.63 23.38
CA VAL A 504 -17.64 -43.23 24.75
C VAL A 504 -17.00 -44.44 25.44
N SER A 505 -15.85 -44.23 26.11
CA SER A 505 -15.43 -45.12 27.20
C SER A 505 -14.81 -44.33 28.34
N THR A 506 -15.35 -44.61 29.52
CA THR A 506 -15.14 -44.00 30.82
C THR A 506 -13.83 -44.42 31.51
N SER A 507 -13.20 -43.44 32.16
CA SER A 507 -12.48 -43.47 33.45
C SER A 507 -12.14 -44.82 34.10
N THR A 508 -10.86 -45.03 34.41
CA THR A 508 -10.40 -45.58 35.70
C THR A 508 -9.08 -44.92 36.14
N ARG A 509 -8.85 -44.96 37.46
CA ARG A 509 -8.03 -44.05 38.28
C ARG A 509 -6.81 -44.79 38.89
N TYR A 510 -5.79 -44.02 39.31
CA TYR A 510 -4.66 -44.30 40.24
C TYR A 510 -3.28 -44.69 39.66
N PRO A 511 -2.16 -44.52 40.40
CA PRO A 511 -1.77 -43.43 41.33
C PRO A 511 -0.39 -42.83 41.01
N TRP A 512 -0.07 -41.70 41.66
CA TRP A 512 1.26 -41.09 41.67
C TRP A 512 2.33 -42.03 42.28
N SER A 513 3.46 -42.17 41.59
CA SER A 513 4.73 -42.53 42.24
C SER A 513 5.86 -41.66 41.69
N SER A 514 6.61 -41.08 42.61
CA SER A 514 7.83 -40.32 42.40
C SER A 514 8.99 -41.28 42.14
N ARG A 515 9.66 -41.15 40.98
CA ARG A 515 11.06 -41.59 40.84
C ARG A 515 11.76 -40.99 39.60
N THR A 516 12.81 -40.25 39.92
CA THR A 516 14.09 -40.11 39.19
C THR A 516 14.07 -39.72 37.71
N VAL A 517 14.50 -38.47 37.47
CA VAL A 517 14.94 -37.92 36.18
C VAL A 517 16.08 -38.75 35.59
N PRO A 518 15.95 -39.32 34.39
CA PRO A 518 17.07 -39.69 33.55
C PRO A 518 17.33 -38.54 32.57
N THR A 519 18.48 -37.88 32.73
CA THR A 519 19.09 -37.01 31.73
C THR A 519 19.31 -37.80 30.43
N LYS A 520 18.37 -37.72 29.49
CA LYS A 520 18.59 -38.14 28.11
C LYS A 520 18.78 -36.88 27.26
N THR A 521 20.04 -36.58 26.95
CA THR A 521 20.40 -35.78 25.79
C THR A 521 19.82 -36.45 24.55
N LYS A 522 18.68 -35.95 24.06
CA LYS A 522 18.15 -36.34 22.75
C LYS A 522 19.00 -35.64 21.68
N THR A 523 19.95 -36.37 21.10
CA THR A 523 20.55 -36.00 19.83
C THR A 523 19.48 -36.02 18.75
N CYS A 524 19.15 -34.85 18.19
CA CYS A 524 18.20 -34.70 17.08
C CYS A 524 18.85 -35.21 15.78
N THR A 525 18.50 -36.43 15.36
CA THR A 525 18.92 -37.02 14.08
C THR A 525 17.72 -37.14 13.13
N LYS A 526 17.28 -36.02 12.57
CA LYS A 526 16.64 -36.02 11.24
C LYS A 526 17.62 -35.36 10.27
N ARG A 527 17.85 -35.97 9.10
CA ARG A 527 18.51 -35.29 7.99
C ARG A 527 17.70 -34.03 7.71
N VAL A 528 18.30 -32.89 8.02
CA VAL A 528 17.80 -31.57 7.65
C VAL A 528 17.83 -31.51 6.13
N ASP A 529 16.69 -31.22 5.51
CA ASP A 529 16.65 -30.93 4.07
C ASP A 529 17.68 -29.84 3.76
N PRO A 530 18.58 -29.99 2.77
CA PRO A 530 19.58 -28.98 2.46
C PRO A 530 19.00 -27.58 2.23
N SER A 531 17.74 -27.48 1.79
CA SER A 531 17.01 -26.22 1.63
C SER A 531 16.73 -25.50 2.97
N CYS A 532 16.75 -26.22 4.10
CA CYS A 532 16.56 -25.67 5.44
C CYS A 532 17.85 -25.15 6.10
N LEU A 533 19.04 -25.55 5.60
CA LEU A 533 20.34 -25.15 6.15
C LEU A 533 20.53 -23.63 6.23
N PRO A 534 20.12 -22.80 5.24
CA PRO A 534 20.23 -21.35 5.35
C PRO A 534 19.46 -20.76 6.55
N TYR A 535 18.26 -21.27 6.82
CA TYR A 535 17.40 -20.78 7.92
C TYR A 535 17.94 -21.23 9.29
N ILE A 536 18.47 -22.45 9.35
CA ILE A 536 19.09 -23.05 10.54
C ILE A 536 20.40 -22.33 10.88
N ASN A 537 21.28 -22.12 9.90
CA ASN A 537 22.54 -21.41 10.09
C ASN A 537 22.33 -19.93 10.46
N ALA A 538 21.23 -19.32 9.99
CA ALA A 538 20.83 -17.97 10.35
C ALA A 538 20.19 -17.86 11.75
N GLY A 539 19.99 -18.99 12.44
CA GLY A 539 19.39 -19.06 13.78
C GLY A 539 17.88 -18.79 13.80
N LEU A 540 17.21 -18.85 12.65
CA LEU A 540 15.79 -18.48 12.50
C LEU A 540 14.85 -19.57 13.02
N CYS A 541 15.28 -20.83 12.97
CA CYS A 541 14.47 -21.98 13.34
C CYS A 541 14.58 -22.37 14.82
N PHE A 542 15.35 -21.63 15.62
CA PHE A 542 15.60 -21.94 17.04
C PHE A 542 15.30 -20.79 18.00
N ASP A 543 15.17 -19.56 17.52
CA ASP A 543 14.79 -18.40 18.36
C ASP A 543 13.26 -18.23 18.30
N PRO A 544 12.53 -18.36 19.43
CA PRO A 544 11.08 -18.22 19.47
C PRO A 544 10.56 -16.90 18.89
N ARG A 545 11.36 -15.82 18.95
CA ARG A 545 11.02 -14.50 18.38
C ARG A 545 11.22 -14.43 16.87
N LYS A 546 11.91 -15.39 16.28
CA LYS A 546 12.24 -15.45 14.85
C LYS A 546 11.64 -16.66 14.15
N MET A 547 10.96 -17.53 14.90
CA MET A 547 10.42 -18.79 14.43
C MET A 547 9.35 -18.61 13.35
N GLN A 548 8.69 -17.45 13.31
CA GLN A 548 7.77 -17.08 12.22
C GLN A 548 8.47 -17.01 10.84
N PHE A 549 9.77 -16.71 10.80
CA PHE A 549 10.58 -16.60 9.58
C PHE A 549 11.26 -17.91 9.17
N CYS A 550 11.09 -18.98 9.95
CA CYS A 550 11.50 -20.32 9.56
C CYS A 550 10.32 -21.01 8.84
N PRO A 551 10.50 -21.49 7.60
CA PRO A 551 9.51 -22.32 6.92
C PRO A 551 9.03 -23.45 7.81
N GLU A 552 7.74 -23.74 7.79
CA GLU A 552 7.09 -24.60 8.79
C GLU A 552 7.62 -26.04 8.75
N ASP A 553 8.03 -26.49 7.58
CA ASP A 553 8.75 -27.73 7.28
C ASP A 553 10.23 -27.71 7.75
N CYS A 554 10.83 -26.53 7.90
CA CYS A 554 12.16 -26.33 8.46
C CYS A 554 12.17 -26.07 9.99
N ARG A 555 11.01 -25.89 10.63
CA ARG A 555 10.90 -25.71 12.08
C ARG A 555 11.22 -27.02 12.77
N ILE A 556 12.46 -27.15 13.25
CA ILE A 556 12.87 -28.34 14.00
C ILE A 556 12.31 -28.22 15.41
N ILE A 557 11.28 -29.02 15.72
CA ILE A 557 10.85 -29.24 17.11
C ILE A 557 11.82 -30.24 17.74
N CYS A 558 12.84 -29.71 18.44
CA CYS A 558 13.58 -30.38 19.51
C CYS A 558 13.10 -29.72 20.83
#